data_AF-A0A3M2ANC4-F1
#
_entry.id   AF-A0A3M2ANC4-F1
#
_cell.length_a   1.000
_cell.length_b   1.000
_cell.length_c   1.000
_cell.angle_alpha   90.00
_cell.angle_beta   90.00
_cell.angle_gamma   90.00
#
_symmetry.space_group_name_H-M   'P 1'
#
loop_
_entity.id
_entity.type
_entity.pdbx_description
1 polymer ?
#
loop_
_entity_poly.entity_id
_entity_poly.type
_entity_poly.pdbx_seq_one_letter_code
_entity_poly.pdbx_strand_id
1 'polypeptide(L)'
;VTATRTERKTEEVPASVSVIGKEKLQQKPMLNLYDALQGVPGINITPRNQGYDTRLIIRGAGLKAPFGIREIMVLLNGVPITDPDSLTGLDFVDTSLIERVEVVKGPNSTLWGVNAAGGVINLITRSPFERKGGFIKLSLGDYNTQNHNLYYSTPLGKGFYIGLNASRRQTDNSWRPNNKFWTNQITLQPSYMFEDGGTWENYISYTKASLELPGFLVVDPARGIDQWSEFKRTKVVPQTADPWKHMGRYTETLFLSSKLSESFGNFEFIPLVYVYHRQHYNPVIGRIIDYNTWTYGLDLQANYRHSFGVLTSGLTFRHDNQNIDYFKYRDIRVVSGRIVSTLSDIKGDLLEKRNQKTTLAGVFLQESIQRDRWILDIGARLDRVKFDISGYKWEDYDFSSGNYRMCPNPSIDNCFSYSRDKTYTAFSPRVGLVYRLTPAVYLYGTVATGATTPSSSELASNPNLKLAKVVNYETGLKVGHQRFSLDSAIYLMHVRDEVVRVVQAGGYTQFTNAGKTEKKGFEIAGSYRVFDGLDVGLSYAYSDYRFKEFSEFDVISRKNVSRNGNRLPYIPMHQYS
;
A
#
# COMPACT_ATOMS: atom_id res chain seq x y z
N VAL A 1 6.14 -17.63 7.38
CA VAL A 1 5.33 -16.45 6.96
C VAL A 1 4.38 -16.12 8.09
N THR A 2 4.33 -14.85 8.50
CA THR A 2 3.49 -14.34 9.60
C THR A 2 2.32 -13.51 9.11
N ALA A 3 2.31 -13.11 7.83
CA ALA A 3 1.19 -12.44 7.19
C ALA A 3 -0.14 -13.26 7.20
N THR A 4 -0.12 -14.52 7.64
CA THR A 4 -1.29 -15.38 7.87
C THR A 4 -1.80 -15.37 9.32
N ARG A 5 -1.34 -14.41 10.14
CA ARG A 5 -1.61 -14.28 11.60
C ARG A 5 -1.02 -15.38 12.49
N THR A 6 -0.83 -16.59 11.97
CA THR A 6 -0.04 -17.64 12.59
C THR A 6 1.20 -17.91 11.76
N GLU A 7 2.33 -18.15 12.44
CA GLU A 7 3.58 -18.48 11.76
C GLU A 7 3.49 -19.87 11.13
N ARG A 8 3.64 -19.93 9.81
CA ARG A 8 3.57 -21.17 9.04
C ARG A 8 4.64 -21.23 7.97
N LYS A 9 4.95 -22.44 7.50
CA LYS A 9 5.75 -22.64 6.30
C LYS A 9 4.99 -22.15 5.07
N THR A 10 5.68 -21.65 4.06
CA THR A 10 5.05 -21.10 2.85
C THR A 10 4.24 -22.14 2.10
N GLU A 11 4.69 -23.39 2.09
CA GLU A 11 4.06 -24.54 1.44
C GLU A 11 2.75 -24.94 2.11
N GLU A 12 2.59 -24.62 3.39
CA GLU A 12 1.42 -24.97 4.20
C GLU A 12 0.30 -23.92 4.09
N VAL A 13 0.54 -22.79 3.43
CA VAL A 13 -0.45 -21.72 3.27
C VAL A 13 -1.26 -21.93 1.97
N PRO A 14 -2.60 -21.97 2.01
CA PRO A 14 -3.44 -22.11 0.81
C PRO A 14 -3.64 -20.77 0.08
N ALA A 15 -2.53 -20.15 -0.35
CA ALA A 15 -2.49 -18.92 -1.13
C ALA A 15 -1.11 -18.76 -1.79
N SER A 16 -1.01 -17.96 -2.84
CA SER A 16 0.27 -17.58 -3.43
C SER A 16 1.05 -16.65 -2.50
N VAL A 17 2.20 -17.12 -2.02
CA VAL A 17 3.07 -16.39 -1.08
C VAL A 17 4.41 -16.13 -1.74
N SER A 18 5.00 -14.97 -1.46
CA SER A 18 6.37 -14.65 -1.86
C SER A 18 7.12 -14.08 -0.66
N VAL A 19 8.29 -14.64 -0.36
CA VAL A 19 9.15 -14.18 0.74
C VAL A 19 10.48 -13.72 0.15
N ILE A 20 10.79 -12.44 0.37
CA ILE A 20 12.08 -11.85 0.03
C ILE A 20 12.88 -11.78 1.32
N GLY A 21 13.77 -12.75 1.50
CA GLY A 21 14.60 -12.91 2.70
C GLY A 21 15.81 -11.99 2.75
N LYS A 22 16.47 -12.03 3.90
CA LYS A 22 17.60 -11.18 4.28
C LYS A 22 18.74 -11.19 3.26
N GLU A 23 19.12 -12.36 2.76
CA GLU A 23 20.25 -12.53 1.84
C GLU A 23 19.99 -11.79 0.53
N LYS A 24 18.77 -11.92 -0.02
CA LYS A 24 18.35 -11.22 -1.24
C LYS A 24 18.25 -9.71 -1.02
N LEU A 25 17.76 -9.26 0.13
CA LEU A 25 17.62 -7.83 0.44
C LEU A 25 18.99 -7.17 0.68
N GLN A 26 19.96 -7.89 1.23
CA GLN A 26 21.33 -7.38 1.44
C GLN A 26 22.07 -7.09 0.14
N GLN A 27 21.73 -7.82 -0.93
CA GLN A 27 22.28 -7.60 -2.28
C GLN A 27 21.61 -6.44 -3.03
N LYS A 28 20.55 -5.84 -2.46
CA LYS A 28 19.78 -4.77 -3.08
C LYS A 28 20.14 -3.40 -2.46
N PRO A 29 20.07 -2.30 -3.24
CA PRO A 29 20.29 -0.96 -2.72
C PRO A 29 19.33 -0.61 -1.57
N MET A 30 18.08 -1.05 -1.70
CA MET A 30 17.00 -0.84 -0.74
C MET A 30 16.76 0.65 -0.46
N LEU A 31 16.72 1.47 -1.51
CA LEU A 31 16.36 2.89 -1.41
C LEU A 31 14.85 3.06 -1.19
N ASN A 32 14.04 2.17 -1.77
CA ASN A 32 12.60 2.17 -1.62
C ASN A 32 12.04 0.73 -1.82
N LEU A 33 10.73 0.56 -1.71
CA LEU A 33 10.11 -0.77 -1.78
C LEU A 33 10.14 -1.41 -3.17
N TYR A 34 10.35 -0.62 -4.24
CA TYR A 34 10.54 -1.16 -5.60
C TYR A 34 11.73 -2.11 -5.65
N ASP A 35 12.84 -1.76 -4.99
CA ASP A 35 14.04 -2.60 -4.99
C ASP A 35 13.74 -4.00 -4.45
N ALA A 36 12.93 -4.10 -3.39
CA ALA A 36 12.56 -5.37 -2.78
C ALA A 36 11.63 -6.21 -3.68
N LEU A 37 10.62 -5.57 -4.27
CA LEU A 37 9.48 -6.26 -4.92
C LEU A 37 9.60 -6.39 -6.45
N GLN A 38 10.54 -5.71 -7.09
CA GLN A 38 10.79 -5.89 -8.52
C GLN A 38 11.09 -7.36 -8.83
N GLY A 39 10.48 -7.88 -9.90
CA GLY A 39 10.60 -9.28 -10.33
C GLY A 39 9.67 -10.27 -9.62
N VAL A 40 8.90 -9.85 -8.61
CA VAL A 40 7.88 -10.74 -8.00
C VAL A 40 6.68 -10.88 -8.93
N PRO A 41 6.31 -12.11 -9.35
CA PRO A 41 5.25 -12.29 -10.35
C PRO A 41 3.88 -11.90 -9.80
N GLY A 42 3.11 -11.19 -10.62
CA GLY A 42 1.78 -10.67 -10.25
C GLY A 42 1.82 -9.33 -9.50
N ILE A 43 3.02 -8.77 -9.28
CA ILE A 43 3.23 -7.47 -8.66
C ILE A 43 3.81 -6.50 -9.68
N ASN A 44 3.07 -5.43 -9.97
CA ASN A 44 3.59 -4.28 -10.71
C ASN A 44 3.86 -3.15 -9.71
N ILE A 45 5.15 -2.89 -9.46
CA ILE A 45 5.60 -1.78 -8.64
C ILE A 45 6.39 -0.81 -9.53
N THR A 46 6.08 0.48 -9.44
CA THR A 46 6.74 1.53 -10.24
C THR A 46 7.10 2.71 -9.34
N PRO A 47 8.40 3.08 -9.22
CA PRO A 47 8.80 4.28 -8.51
C PRO A 47 8.42 5.52 -9.33
N ARG A 48 8.08 6.62 -8.66
CA ARG A 48 7.63 7.84 -9.36
C ARG A 48 8.68 8.93 -9.44
N ASN A 49 9.58 8.94 -8.48
CA ASN A 49 10.62 9.96 -8.29
C ASN A 49 11.85 9.38 -7.58
N GLN A 50 12.10 8.06 -7.75
CA GLN A 50 13.16 7.29 -7.07
C GLN A 50 13.16 7.35 -5.53
N GLY A 51 12.27 8.12 -4.91
CA GLY A 51 12.07 8.19 -3.47
C GLY A 51 11.17 7.08 -2.94
N TYR A 52 10.61 7.31 -1.75
CA TYR A 52 9.74 6.35 -1.07
C TYR A 52 8.39 6.12 -1.78
N ASP A 53 8.02 7.02 -2.69
CA ASP A 53 6.72 7.05 -3.32
C ASP A 53 6.63 6.11 -4.53
N THR A 54 5.85 5.04 -4.38
CA THR A 54 5.70 3.99 -5.38
C THR A 54 4.23 3.77 -5.70
N ARG A 55 3.93 3.48 -6.97
CA ARG A 55 2.66 2.88 -7.35
C ARG A 55 2.80 1.37 -7.21
N LEU A 56 1.83 0.73 -6.58
CA LEU A 56 1.81 -0.71 -6.37
C LEU A 56 0.49 -1.28 -6.85
N ILE A 57 0.56 -2.33 -7.67
CA ILE A 57 -0.58 -3.08 -8.16
C ILE A 57 -0.32 -4.57 -7.93
N ILE A 58 -1.26 -5.27 -7.28
CA ILE A 58 -1.24 -6.72 -7.11
C ILE A 58 -2.50 -7.28 -7.76
N ARG A 59 -2.34 -8.10 -8.80
CA ARG A 59 -3.47 -8.69 -9.55
C ARG A 59 -4.58 -7.70 -9.91
N GLY A 60 -4.18 -6.47 -10.26
CA GLY A 60 -5.07 -5.37 -10.65
C GLY A 60 -5.75 -4.62 -9.50
N ALA A 61 -5.55 -5.01 -8.25
CA ALA A 61 -5.86 -4.16 -7.10
C ALA A 61 -4.80 -3.05 -6.98
N GLY A 62 -5.21 -1.83 -6.67
CA GLY A 62 -4.36 -0.63 -6.64
C GLY A 62 -4.43 0.23 -7.91
N LEU A 63 -5.20 -0.20 -8.93
CA LEU A 63 -5.34 0.54 -10.19
C LEU A 63 -5.89 1.96 -10.00
N LYS A 64 -6.86 2.12 -9.09
CA LYS A 64 -7.52 3.39 -8.78
C LYS A 64 -6.64 4.37 -8.00
N ALA A 65 -5.49 3.93 -7.50
CA ALA A 65 -4.53 4.76 -6.77
C ALA A 65 -3.35 5.14 -7.66
N PRO A 66 -3.46 6.23 -8.46
CA PRO A 66 -2.30 6.76 -9.16
C PRO A 66 -1.29 7.35 -8.17
N PHE A 67 -1.75 7.83 -7.01
CA PHE A 67 -0.93 8.37 -5.92
C PHE A 67 -1.15 7.60 -4.60
N GLY A 68 -0.06 7.03 -4.08
CA GLY A 68 -0.09 6.15 -2.90
C GLY A 68 -0.47 4.71 -3.24
N ILE A 69 -0.68 3.91 -2.21
CA ILE A 69 -1.12 2.51 -2.31
C ILE A 69 -2.53 2.42 -1.71
N ARG A 70 -3.44 1.74 -2.43
CA ARG A 70 -4.79 1.42 -1.96
C ARG A 70 -5.13 -0.01 -2.36
N GLU A 71 -6.13 -0.60 -1.70
CA GLU A 71 -6.64 -1.96 -1.94
C GLU A 71 -5.68 -3.12 -1.60
N ILE A 72 -4.48 -2.78 -1.12
CA ILE A 72 -3.43 -3.69 -0.67
C ILE A 72 -3.09 -3.29 0.77
N MET A 73 -3.14 -4.26 1.68
CA MET A 73 -2.80 -4.03 3.08
C MET A 73 -1.28 -4.10 3.24
N VAL A 74 -0.67 -3.03 3.70
CA VAL A 74 0.73 -3.00 4.09
C VAL A 74 0.84 -3.00 5.61
N LEU A 75 1.67 -3.89 6.14
CA LEU A 75 1.98 -4.07 7.54
C LEU A 75 3.45 -3.73 7.80
N LEU A 76 3.75 -3.17 8.96
CA LEU A 76 5.09 -3.02 9.50
C LEU A 76 5.17 -3.81 10.80
N ASN A 77 5.94 -4.90 10.82
CA ASN A 77 6.00 -5.84 11.95
C ASN A 77 4.62 -6.36 12.39
N GLY A 78 3.72 -6.59 11.43
CA GLY A 78 2.33 -6.96 11.70
C GLY A 78 1.37 -5.80 12.02
N VAL A 79 1.88 -4.56 12.19
CA VAL A 79 1.06 -3.37 12.41
C VAL A 79 0.48 -2.85 11.08
N PRO A 80 -0.84 -2.70 10.93
CA PRO A 80 -1.43 -2.12 9.73
C PRO A 80 -1.08 -0.64 9.57
N ILE A 81 -0.19 -0.33 8.63
CA ILE A 81 0.18 1.05 8.26
C ILE A 81 -0.67 1.60 7.09
N THR A 82 -1.59 0.78 6.58
CA THR A 82 -2.59 1.19 5.58
C THR A 82 -3.82 1.68 6.30
N ASP A 83 -4.12 2.97 6.24
CA ASP A 83 -5.19 3.64 6.98
C ASP A 83 -6.58 3.01 6.78
N PRO A 84 -7.53 3.24 7.70
CA PRO A 84 -8.89 2.72 7.55
C PRO A 84 -9.57 3.17 6.25
N ASP A 85 -9.18 4.33 5.70
CA ASP A 85 -9.63 4.84 4.39
C ASP A 85 -8.99 4.12 3.18
N SER A 86 -8.09 3.16 3.42
CA SER A 86 -7.27 2.40 2.46
C SER A 86 -5.93 3.02 2.02
N LEU A 87 -5.55 4.22 2.43
CA LEU A 87 -4.28 4.82 1.99
C LEU A 87 -3.08 4.27 2.76
N THR A 88 -2.00 3.91 2.07
CA THR A 88 -0.70 3.66 2.72
C THR A 88 0.29 4.77 2.39
N GLY A 89 0.91 5.36 3.42
CA GLY A 89 2.12 6.17 3.31
C GLY A 89 3.38 5.33 3.54
N LEU A 90 4.40 5.47 2.67
CA LEU A 90 5.69 4.78 2.81
C LEU A 90 6.82 5.71 3.30
N ASP A 91 6.50 6.98 3.53
CA ASP A 91 7.44 8.04 3.93
C ASP A 91 8.12 7.78 5.28
N PHE A 92 7.50 7.02 6.18
CA PHE A 92 8.04 6.66 7.49
C PHE A 92 8.54 5.20 7.59
N VAL A 93 8.57 4.47 6.48
CA VAL A 93 9.13 3.11 6.42
C VAL A 93 10.62 3.18 6.14
N ASP A 94 11.45 2.78 7.11
CA ASP A 94 12.90 2.65 6.91
C ASP A 94 13.23 1.33 6.22
N THR A 95 13.56 1.42 4.92
CA THR A 95 13.91 0.24 4.11
C THR A 95 15.25 -0.38 4.46
N SER A 96 16.14 0.35 5.15
CA SER A 96 17.43 -0.18 5.59
C SER A 96 17.28 -1.10 6.81
N LEU A 97 16.21 -0.92 7.57
CA LEU A 97 15.89 -1.75 8.74
C LEU A 97 15.09 -3.02 8.37
N ILE A 98 14.54 -3.10 7.15
CA ILE A 98 13.80 -4.27 6.67
C ILE A 98 14.75 -5.46 6.53
N GLU A 99 14.39 -6.57 7.15
CA GLU A 99 15.09 -7.85 7.07
C GLU A 99 14.37 -8.88 6.21
N ARG A 100 13.05 -8.77 6.14
CA ARG A 100 12.22 -9.68 5.34
C ARG A 100 10.98 -8.95 4.84
N VAL A 101 10.61 -9.24 3.59
CA VAL A 101 9.33 -8.81 3.02
C VAL A 101 8.52 -10.05 2.69
N GLU A 102 7.31 -10.13 3.24
CA GLU A 102 6.37 -11.21 2.96
C GLU A 102 5.20 -10.65 2.16
N VAL A 103 4.82 -11.32 1.08
CA VAL A 103 3.66 -10.95 0.26
C VAL A 103 2.71 -12.13 0.16
N VAL A 104 1.46 -11.95 0.55
CA VAL A 104 0.37 -12.90 0.32
C VAL A 104 -0.56 -12.28 -0.70
N LYS A 105 -0.63 -12.89 -1.90
CA LYS A 105 -1.40 -12.37 -3.04
C LYS A 105 -2.85 -12.87 -3.01
N GLY A 106 -3.75 -12.06 -3.56
CA GLY A 106 -5.18 -12.33 -3.57
C GLY A 106 -5.88 -11.88 -2.29
N PRO A 107 -7.22 -12.01 -2.22
CA PRO A 107 -8.00 -11.46 -1.11
C PRO A 107 -7.59 -12.06 0.23
N ASN A 108 -7.17 -11.20 1.16
CA ASN A 108 -6.82 -11.57 2.53
C ASN A 108 -7.69 -10.84 3.57
N SER A 109 -8.85 -10.33 3.14
CA SER A 109 -9.76 -9.61 4.02
C SER A 109 -10.27 -10.47 5.16
N THR A 110 -10.30 -11.80 5.06
CA THR A 110 -10.68 -12.66 6.17
C THR A 110 -9.75 -12.52 7.40
N LEU A 111 -8.47 -12.16 7.23
CA LEU A 111 -7.55 -12.02 8.35
C LEU A 111 -7.27 -10.55 8.69
N TRP A 112 -7.14 -9.70 7.69
CA TRP A 112 -6.69 -8.31 7.86
C TRP A 112 -7.78 -7.25 7.64
N GLY A 113 -8.97 -7.68 7.22
CA GLY A 113 -10.14 -6.84 7.03
C GLY A 113 -10.25 -6.18 5.66
N VAL A 114 -11.16 -5.21 5.55
CA VAL A 114 -11.31 -4.42 4.32
C VAL A 114 -9.98 -3.81 3.88
N ASN A 115 -9.87 -3.54 2.58
CA ASN A 115 -8.68 -2.94 1.94
C ASN A 115 -7.48 -3.91 1.80
N ALA A 116 -7.68 -5.20 2.09
CA ALA A 116 -6.75 -6.30 1.78
C ALA A 116 -7.21 -7.16 0.57
N ALA A 117 -7.95 -6.56 -0.38
CA ALA A 117 -8.56 -7.27 -1.50
C ALA A 117 -7.54 -7.75 -2.55
N GLY A 118 -6.45 -7.00 -2.74
CA GLY A 118 -5.33 -7.37 -3.60
C GLY A 118 -4.33 -8.32 -2.95
N GLY A 119 -4.19 -8.22 -1.64
CA GLY A 119 -3.20 -8.96 -0.86
C GLY A 119 -2.71 -8.18 0.35
N VAL A 120 -1.73 -8.80 1.02
CA VAL A 120 -1.06 -8.26 2.20
C VAL A 120 0.45 -8.28 1.95
N ILE A 121 1.11 -7.17 2.26
CA ILE A 121 2.56 -7.07 2.33
C ILE A 121 2.94 -6.83 3.79
N ASN A 122 3.74 -7.72 4.38
CA ASN A 122 4.31 -7.52 5.71
C ASN A 122 5.80 -7.18 5.59
N LEU A 123 6.15 -5.97 6.04
CA LEU A 123 7.52 -5.47 6.13
C LEU A 123 8.04 -5.80 7.52
N ILE A 124 9.00 -6.71 7.59
CA ILE A 124 9.53 -7.21 8.86
C ILE A 124 10.91 -6.60 9.06
N THR A 125 11.03 -5.80 10.10
CA THR A 125 12.28 -5.15 10.48
C THR A 125 13.15 -6.09 11.30
N ARG A 126 14.45 -5.79 11.37
CA ARG A 126 15.38 -6.47 12.26
C ARG A 126 14.87 -6.47 13.70
N SER A 127 14.86 -7.65 14.33
CA SER A 127 14.51 -7.79 15.74
C SER A 127 15.72 -7.53 16.64
N PRO A 128 15.58 -6.78 17.75
CA PRO A 128 16.66 -6.57 18.71
C PRO A 128 17.10 -7.87 19.41
N PHE A 129 16.28 -8.93 19.36
CA PHE A 129 16.61 -10.24 19.95
C PHE A 129 17.59 -11.06 19.10
N GLU A 130 17.60 -10.87 17.77
CA GLU A 130 18.37 -11.71 16.84
C GLU A 130 19.84 -11.28 16.70
N ARG A 131 20.22 -10.12 17.24
CA ARG A 131 21.57 -9.58 17.04
C ARG A 131 22.13 -8.92 18.29
N LYS A 132 23.40 -9.21 18.57
CA LYS A 132 24.25 -8.44 19.51
C LYS A 132 25.27 -7.63 18.71
N GLY A 133 25.38 -6.34 18.99
CA GLY A 133 26.26 -5.40 18.29
C GLY A 133 25.54 -4.61 17.19
N GLY A 134 26.29 -4.03 16.26
CA GLY A 134 25.74 -3.15 15.24
C GLY A 134 26.34 -3.33 13.85
N PHE A 135 25.91 -2.49 12.93
CA PHE A 135 26.55 -2.31 11.63
C PHE A 135 26.39 -0.86 11.16
N ILE A 136 27.29 -0.46 10.28
CA ILE A 136 27.21 0.77 9.51
C ILE A 136 27.08 0.36 8.04
N LYS A 137 26.06 0.85 7.35
CA LYS A 137 25.89 0.72 5.90
C LYS A 137 26.01 2.10 5.28
N LEU A 138 26.94 2.23 4.34
CA LEU A 138 27.11 3.41 3.51
C LEU A 138 26.88 2.99 2.05
N SER A 139 26.05 3.73 1.33
CA SER A 139 25.82 3.51 -0.10
C SER A 139 25.84 4.84 -0.82
N LEU A 140 26.52 4.87 -1.97
CA LEU A 140 26.68 6.04 -2.82
C LEU A 140 26.28 5.65 -4.25
N GLY A 141 25.71 6.58 -5.01
CA GLY A 141 25.31 6.35 -6.38
C GLY A 141 25.06 7.65 -7.16
N ASP A 142 24.61 7.50 -8.40
CA ASP A 142 24.34 8.60 -9.32
C ASP A 142 23.36 9.63 -8.74
N TYR A 143 23.37 10.85 -9.28
CA TYR A 143 22.54 11.97 -8.82
C TYR A 143 22.72 12.30 -7.33
N ASN A 144 23.97 12.18 -6.83
CA ASN A 144 24.29 12.40 -5.41
C ASN A 144 23.42 11.54 -4.47
N THR A 145 23.13 10.31 -4.90
CA THR A 145 22.36 9.36 -4.11
C THR A 145 23.22 8.87 -2.96
N GLN A 146 22.68 8.96 -1.74
CA GLN A 146 23.36 8.49 -0.54
C GLN A 146 22.38 7.76 0.38
N ASN A 147 22.83 6.66 0.98
CA ASN A 147 22.14 5.97 2.05
C ASN A 147 23.13 5.69 3.18
N HIS A 148 22.89 6.30 4.33
CA HIS A 148 23.67 6.13 5.55
C HIS A 148 22.77 5.46 6.58
N ASN A 149 23.20 4.33 7.12
CA ASN A 149 22.45 3.62 8.13
C ASN A 149 23.37 3.10 9.23
N LEU A 150 23.01 3.40 10.47
CA LEU A 150 23.64 2.90 11.67
C LEU A 150 22.58 2.12 12.45
N TYR A 151 22.85 0.84 12.70
CA TYR A 151 22.03 0.00 13.55
C TYR A 151 22.89 -0.56 14.68
N TYR A 152 22.35 -0.61 15.89
CA TYR A 152 22.99 -1.24 17.03
C TYR A 152 21.93 -1.87 17.94
N SER A 153 22.16 -3.10 18.38
CA SER A 153 21.31 -3.78 19.34
C SER A 153 22.13 -4.46 20.44
N THR A 154 21.64 -4.43 21.66
CA THR A 154 22.30 -5.09 22.80
C THR A 154 21.29 -5.57 23.84
N PRO A 155 21.54 -6.71 24.51
CA PRO A 155 20.87 -7.00 25.76
C PRO A 155 21.29 -5.98 26.84
N LEU A 156 20.34 -5.58 27.69
CA LEU A 156 20.55 -4.75 28.88
C LEU A 156 20.56 -5.58 30.19
N GLY A 157 20.24 -6.88 30.10
CA GLY A 157 20.17 -7.80 31.23
C GLY A 157 18.73 -8.14 31.64
N LYS A 158 18.55 -9.26 32.36
CA LYS A 158 17.26 -9.76 32.85
C LYS A 158 16.15 -9.89 31.77
N GLY A 159 16.52 -10.25 30.54
CA GLY A 159 15.56 -10.39 29.42
C GLY A 159 15.28 -9.11 28.64
N PHE A 160 15.78 -7.94 29.07
CA PHE A 160 15.65 -6.69 28.32
C PHE A 160 16.67 -6.58 27.18
N TYR A 161 16.20 -6.10 26.04
CA TYR A 161 16.97 -5.77 24.84
C TYR A 161 16.61 -4.37 24.36
N ILE A 162 17.58 -3.70 23.75
CA ILE A 162 17.37 -2.41 23.09
C ILE A 162 17.97 -2.44 21.69
N GLY A 163 17.16 -2.07 20.70
CA GLY A 163 17.61 -1.78 19.34
C GLY A 163 17.56 -0.29 19.06
N LEU A 164 18.59 0.24 18.38
CA LEU A 164 18.71 1.62 17.95
C LEU A 164 19.05 1.64 16.47
N ASN A 165 18.32 2.44 15.71
CA ASN A 165 18.56 2.66 14.30
C ASN A 165 18.53 4.16 13.99
N ALA A 166 19.50 4.63 13.22
CA ALA A 166 19.49 5.94 12.61
C ALA A 166 19.77 5.80 11.12
N SER A 167 18.97 6.45 10.28
CA SER A 167 19.18 6.42 8.83
C SER A 167 18.95 7.78 8.17
N ARG A 168 19.72 8.00 7.10
CA ARG A 168 19.54 9.10 6.16
C ARG A 168 19.61 8.56 4.74
N ARG A 169 18.54 8.74 3.98
CA ARG A 169 18.51 8.50 2.52
C ARG A 169 18.35 9.82 1.80
N GLN A 170 19.03 10.02 0.68
CA GLN A 170 18.84 11.17 -0.19
C GLN A 170 19.17 10.84 -1.64
N THR A 171 18.62 11.63 -2.55
CA THR A 171 19.07 11.76 -3.94
C THR A 171 18.65 13.13 -4.45
N ASP A 172 19.46 13.74 -5.31
CA ASP A 172 19.10 14.99 -5.98
C ASP A 172 18.26 14.74 -7.25
N ASN A 173 18.33 13.52 -7.82
CA ASN A 173 17.66 13.16 -9.08
C ASN A 173 17.77 14.23 -10.19
N SER A 174 18.96 14.80 -10.37
CA SER A 174 19.20 16.00 -11.20
C SER A 174 18.94 15.84 -12.70
N TRP A 175 18.46 14.67 -13.15
CA TRP A 175 17.99 14.48 -14.51
C TRP A 175 16.73 15.32 -14.83
N ARG A 176 16.02 15.82 -13.82
CA ARG A 176 14.94 16.81 -13.99
C ARG A 176 14.79 17.71 -12.76
N PRO A 177 14.29 18.95 -12.91
CA PRO A 177 14.08 19.87 -11.80
C PRO A 177 12.96 19.40 -10.86
N ASN A 178 12.99 19.90 -9.61
CA ASN A 178 12.00 19.65 -8.56
C ASN A 178 11.76 18.14 -8.28
N ASN A 179 12.85 17.38 -8.15
CA ASN A 179 12.81 15.91 -8.04
C ASN A 179 13.68 15.36 -6.89
N LYS A 180 14.19 16.23 -6.01
CA LYS A 180 15.02 15.82 -4.89
C LYS A 180 14.18 15.09 -3.84
N PHE A 181 14.77 14.11 -3.17
CA PHE A 181 14.18 13.57 -1.94
C PHE A 181 15.24 13.36 -0.86
N TRP A 182 14.78 13.40 0.39
CA TRP A 182 15.54 12.88 1.52
C TRP A 182 14.61 12.40 2.65
N THR A 183 15.11 11.47 3.44
CA THR A 183 14.47 10.99 4.68
C THR A 183 15.50 10.91 5.79
N ASN A 184 15.19 11.41 6.98
CA ASN A 184 15.94 11.17 8.21
C ASN A 184 15.04 10.40 9.16
N GLN A 185 15.51 9.27 9.70
CA GLN A 185 14.73 8.41 10.58
C GLN A 185 15.56 7.99 11.78
N ILE A 186 14.95 8.03 12.96
CA ILE A 186 15.50 7.44 14.18
C ILE A 186 14.46 6.46 14.69
N THR A 187 14.88 5.26 15.05
CA THR A 187 14.03 4.20 15.58
C THR A 187 14.67 3.59 16.83
N LEU A 188 13.83 3.38 17.84
CA LEU A 188 14.13 2.73 19.11
C LEU A 188 13.24 1.49 19.24
N GLN A 189 13.83 0.35 19.59
CA GLN A 189 13.16 -0.94 19.75
C GLN A 189 13.41 -1.52 21.15
N PRO A 190 12.82 -0.97 22.22
CA PRO A 190 12.95 -1.52 23.55
C PRO A 190 12.08 -2.78 23.64
N SER A 191 12.67 -3.92 23.96
CA SER A 191 11.96 -5.20 23.95
C SER A 191 12.34 -6.07 25.14
N TYR A 192 11.42 -6.94 25.57
CA TYR A 192 11.61 -7.87 26.67
C TYR A 192 11.32 -9.29 26.22
N MET A 193 12.18 -10.24 26.58
CA MET A 193 11.98 -11.67 26.38
C MET A 193 11.76 -12.31 27.75
N PHE A 194 10.61 -12.94 27.92
CA PHE A 194 10.22 -13.64 29.14
C PHE A 194 10.90 -15.01 29.22
N GLU A 195 10.99 -15.58 30.43
CA GLU A 195 11.70 -16.84 30.67
C GLU A 195 11.03 -18.05 29.99
N ASP A 196 9.72 -17.98 29.79
CA ASP A 196 8.90 -18.97 29.09
C ASP A 196 8.92 -18.81 27.55
N GLY A 197 9.70 -17.86 27.03
CA GLY A 197 9.83 -17.57 25.61
C GLY A 197 8.82 -16.56 25.07
N GLY A 198 7.93 -16.03 25.92
CA GLY A 198 7.09 -14.90 25.58
C GLY A 198 7.91 -13.65 25.20
N THR A 199 7.30 -12.72 24.47
CA THR A 199 7.99 -11.50 24.02
C THR A 199 7.11 -10.26 24.12
N TRP A 200 7.69 -9.16 24.59
CA TRP A 200 7.12 -7.83 24.50
C TRP A 200 8.00 -6.95 23.61
N GLU A 201 7.53 -6.68 22.40
CA GLU A 201 8.25 -5.94 21.35
C GLU A 201 7.66 -4.55 21.19
N ASN A 202 8.50 -3.51 21.32
CA ASN A 202 8.08 -2.13 21.07
C ASN A 202 8.87 -1.54 19.91
N TYR A 203 8.22 -0.66 19.15
CA TYR A 203 8.82 0.03 18.01
C TYR A 203 8.40 1.50 18.06
N ILE A 204 9.38 2.38 18.26
CA ILE A 204 9.18 3.83 18.36
C ILE A 204 10.04 4.47 17.29
N SER A 205 9.43 5.20 16.36
CA SER A 205 10.17 5.86 15.28
C SER A 205 9.72 7.29 15.06
N TYR A 206 10.68 8.18 14.87
CA TYR A 206 10.45 9.52 14.35
C TYR A 206 11.07 9.62 12.96
N THR A 207 10.29 10.10 12.00
CA THR A 207 10.71 10.31 10.62
C THR A 207 10.42 11.73 10.18
N LYS A 208 11.42 12.35 9.55
CA LYS A 208 11.26 13.57 8.76
C LYS A 208 11.61 13.27 7.31
N ALA A 209 10.65 13.50 6.42
CA ALA A 209 10.76 13.17 5.00
C ALA A 209 10.42 14.38 4.12
N SER A 210 11.21 14.56 3.07
CA SER A 210 10.99 15.57 2.03
C SER A 210 11.09 14.92 0.66
N LEU A 211 10.15 15.25 -0.22
CA LEU A 211 10.05 14.70 -1.56
C LEU A 211 9.49 15.76 -2.48
N GLU A 212 10.32 16.27 -3.39
CA GLU A 212 9.87 17.14 -4.46
C GLU A 212 9.17 16.31 -5.54
N LEU A 213 8.10 16.87 -6.11
CA LEU A 213 7.29 16.21 -7.13
C LEU A 213 7.47 16.96 -8.45
N PRO A 214 8.15 16.38 -9.44
CA PRO A 214 8.57 17.16 -10.60
C PRO A 214 7.46 17.35 -11.66
N GLY A 215 6.27 16.78 -11.43
CA GLY A 215 5.12 16.85 -12.33
C GLY A 215 5.21 15.91 -13.54
N PHE A 216 4.31 16.12 -14.51
CA PHE A 216 4.27 15.29 -15.72
C PHE A 216 5.34 15.71 -16.73
N LEU A 217 5.78 14.77 -17.57
CA LEU A 217 6.49 15.13 -18.81
C LEU A 217 5.43 15.54 -19.83
N VAL A 218 5.43 16.80 -20.23
CA VAL A 218 4.41 17.37 -21.11
C VAL A 218 4.76 17.08 -22.57
N VAL A 219 3.77 16.60 -23.31
CA VAL A 219 3.80 16.53 -24.78
C VAL A 219 2.62 17.36 -25.28
N ASP A 220 2.94 18.49 -25.91
CA ASP A 220 1.99 19.46 -26.45
C ASP A 220 2.48 19.97 -27.81
N PRO A 221 2.02 19.34 -28.90
CA PRO A 221 2.39 19.72 -30.26
C PRO A 221 2.01 21.16 -30.62
N ALA A 222 0.91 21.70 -30.07
CA ALA A 222 0.45 23.05 -30.37
C ALA A 222 1.41 24.13 -29.81
N ARG A 223 2.09 23.82 -28.69
CA ARG A 223 3.15 24.66 -28.12
C ARG A 223 4.55 24.28 -28.59
N GLY A 224 4.70 23.26 -29.45
CA GLY A 224 6.00 22.73 -29.86
C GLY A 224 6.79 22.08 -28.72
N ILE A 225 6.11 21.53 -27.71
CA ILE A 225 6.74 20.93 -26.53
C ILE A 225 6.66 19.41 -26.63
N ASP A 226 7.80 18.71 -26.56
CA ASP A 226 7.85 17.24 -26.44
C ASP A 226 8.97 16.82 -25.47
N GLN A 227 8.64 16.85 -24.18
CA GLN A 227 9.59 16.50 -23.11
C GLN A 227 9.87 15.01 -23.02
N TRP A 228 8.97 14.17 -23.56
CA TRP A 228 9.17 12.72 -23.56
C TRP A 228 10.23 12.31 -24.59
N SER A 229 10.17 12.85 -25.80
CA SER A 229 11.18 12.61 -26.82
C SER A 229 12.52 13.22 -26.43
N GLU A 230 12.53 14.39 -25.79
CA GLU A 230 13.73 14.97 -25.20
C GLU A 230 14.37 14.00 -24.18
N PHE A 231 13.60 13.54 -23.18
CA PHE A 231 14.07 12.57 -22.20
C PHE A 231 14.63 11.29 -22.83
N LYS A 232 13.95 10.73 -23.84
CA LYS A 232 14.44 9.51 -24.51
C LYS A 232 15.82 9.71 -25.13
N ARG A 233 16.06 10.89 -25.73
CA ARG A 233 17.31 11.25 -26.42
C ARG A 233 18.45 11.60 -25.45
N THR A 234 18.17 12.39 -24.42
CA THR A 234 19.21 12.99 -23.57
C THR A 234 19.29 12.37 -22.17
N LYS A 235 18.28 11.62 -21.75
CA LYS A 235 18.04 11.16 -20.38
C LYS A 235 17.87 12.29 -19.35
N VAL A 236 17.72 13.54 -19.81
CA VAL A 236 17.61 14.73 -18.97
C VAL A 236 16.52 15.64 -19.51
N VAL A 237 15.71 16.21 -18.62
CA VAL A 237 14.68 17.21 -18.94
C VAL A 237 14.98 18.46 -18.13
N PRO A 238 15.67 19.46 -18.70
CA PRO A 238 16.27 20.56 -17.95
C PRO A 238 15.24 21.55 -17.39
N GLN A 239 14.03 21.56 -17.92
CA GLN A 239 12.94 22.43 -17.49
C GLN A 239 11.62 21.68 -17.50
N THR A 240 10.68 22.04 -16.62
CA THR A 240 9.32 21.51 -16.65
C THR A 240 8.36 22.46 -17.37
N ALA A 241 7.56 21.91 -18.30
CA ALA A 241 6.46 22.60 -18.95
C ALA A 241 5.12 22.40 -18.22
N ASP A 242 5.13 21.62 -17.13
CA ASP A 242 4.00 21.49 -16.22
C ASP A 242 3.74 22.86 -15.52
N PRO A 243 2.49 23.34 -15.44
CA PRO A 243 2.18 24.55 -14.68
C PRO A 243 2.51 24.44 -13.19
N TRP A 244 2.52 23.24 -12.62
CA TRP A 244 2.69 23.04 -11.17
C TRP A 244 4.15 22.72 -10.86
N LYS A 245 5.00 23.76 -10.87
CA LYS A 245 6.46 23.61 -10.82
C LYS A 245 7.04 23.40 -9.42
N HIS A 246 6.28 23.75 -8.39
CA HIS A 246 6.67 23.70 -6.98
C HIS A 246 5.73 22.77 -6.21
N MET A 247 5.64 21.52 -6.66
CA MET A 247 4.91 20.47 -5.94
C MET A 247 5.86 19.69 -5.04
N GLY A 248 5.35 19.17 -3.94
CA GLY A 248 6.16 18.45 -2.98
C GLY A 248 5.34 17.72 -1.93
N ARG A 249 6.01 16.88 -1.15
CA ARG A 249 5.50 16.20 0.04
C ARG A 249 6.52 16.31 1.15
N TYR A 250 6.14 17.00 2.20
CA TYR A 250 6.96 17.23 3.38
C TYR A 250 6.22 16.67 4.57
N THR A 251 6.81 15.66 5.21
CA THR A 251 6.13 14.89 6.25
C THR A 251 6.99 14.79 7.49
N GLU A 252 6.35 14.96 8.65
CA GLU A 252 6.88 14.54 9.93
C GLU A 252 5.95 13.47 10.51
N THR A 253 6.51 12.36 10.99
CA THR A 253 5.74 11.25 11.52
C THR A 253 6.38 10.69 12.77
N LEU A 254 5.59 10.59 13.84
CA LEU A 254 5.93 9.86 15.05
C LEU A 254 5.05 8.61 15.08
N PHE A 255 5.66 7.42 15.07
CA PHE A 255 4.98 6.13 15.06
C PHE A 255 5.43 5.29 16.25
N LEU A 256 4.47 4.77 17.00
CA LEU A 256 4.68 3.91 18.17
C LEU A 256 3.82 2.65 18.04
N SER A 257 4.41 1.50 18.29
CA SER A 257 3.67 0.24 18.46
C SER A 257 4.23 -0.59 19.60
N SER A 258 3.34 -1.34 20.25
CA SER A 258 3.68 -2.28 21.32
C SER A 258 2.92 -3.58 21.09
N LYS A 259 3.66 -4.69 20.98
CA LYS A 259 3.14 -6.03 20.74
C LYS A 259 3.60 -6.95 21.84
N LEU A 260 2.67 -7.59 22.55
CA LEU A 260 2.97 -8.69 23.46
C LEU A 260 2.63 -10.00 22.78
N SER A 261 3.38 -11.06 23.05
CA SER A 261 3.12 -12.42 22.60
C SER A 261 3.39 -13.35 23.77
N GLU A 262 2.32 -13.90 24.35
CA GLU A 262 2.41 -14.75 25.54
C GLU A 262 1.64 -16.04 25.40
N SER A 263 2.18 -17.13 25.94
CA SER A 263 1.58 -18.46 25.87
C SER A 263 1.24 -18.99 27.26
N PHE A 264 -0.02 -19.38 27.44
CA PHE A 264 -0.59 -19.98 28.64
C PHE A 264 -1.08 -21.39 28.31
N GLY A 265 -0.17 -22.37 28.37
CA GLY A 265 -0.45 -23.75 27.98
C GLY A 265 -0.79 -23.86 26.48
N ASN A 266 -2.03 -24.23 26.18
CA ASN A 266 -2.51 -24.36 24.80
C ASN A 266 -3.03 -23.05 24.19
N PHE A 267 -3.03 -21.97 24.95
CA PHE A 267 -3.55 -20.68 24.53
C PHE A 267 -2.40 -19.68 24.35
N GLU A 268 -2.41 -18.93 23.26
CA GLU A 268 -1.46 -17.84 23.00
C GLU A 268 -2.24 -16.55 22.77
N PHE A 269 -1.86 -15.48 23.47
CA PHE A 269 -2.49 -14.17 23.40
C PHE A 269 -1.52 -13.13 22.89
N ILE A 270 -1.94 -12.39 21.86
CA ILE A 270 -1.10 -11.43 21.13
C ILE A 270 -1.85 -10.09 21.02
N PRO A 271 -1.85 -9.25 22.07
CA PRO A 271 -2.36 -7.90 21.97
C PRO A 271 -1.32 -6.99 21.29
N LEU A 272 -1.80 -6.20 20.34
CA LEU A 272 -1.03 -5.21 19.60
C LEU A 272 -1.73 -3.86 19.67
N VAL A 273 -1.02 -2.83 20.12
CA VAL A 273 -1.51 -1.45 20.09
C VAL A 273 -0.54 -0.59 19.30
N TYR A 274 -1.06 0.38 18.56
CA TYR A 274 -0.25 1.36 17.87
C TYR A 274 -0.93 2.72 17.80
N VAL A 275 -0.10 3.75 17.77
CA VAL A 275 -0.50 5.12 17.54
C VAL A 275 0.51 5.76 16.61
N TYR A 276 0.04 6.55 15.67
CA TYR A 276 0.95 7.41 14.94
C TYR A 276 0.32 8.75 14.61
N HIS A 277 1.16 9.77 14.70
CA HIS A 277 0.83 11.16 14.40
C HIS A 277 1.61 11.58 13.17
N ARG A 278 0.91 12.21 12.23
CA ARG A 278 1.47 12.63 10.95
C ARG A 278 1.08 14.06 10.65
N GLN A 279 2.08 14.90 10.42
CA GLN A 279 1.93 16.22 9.81
C GLN A 279 2.38 16.13 8.36
N HIS A 280 1.57 16.59 7.43
CA HIS A 280 1.84 16.44 6.01
C HIS A 280 1.49 17.71 5.25
N TYR A 281 2.53 18.35 4.72
CA TYR A 281 2.42 19.48 3.82
C TYR A 281 2.63 19.00 2.39
N ASN A 282 1.62 19.17 1.54
CA ASN A 282 1.55 18.55 0.22
C ASN A 282 1.02 19.52 -0.85
N PRO A 283 1.88 20.43 -1.35
CA PRO A 283 1.64 21.19 -2.57
C PRO A 283 1.44 20.25 -3.77
N VAL A 284 0.24 20.26 -4.36
CA VAL A 284 -0.15 19.41 -5.49
C VAL A 284 -0.85 20.22 -6.57
N ILE A 285 -1.20 19.57 -7.67
CA ILE A 285 -1.95 20.16 -8.77
C ILE A 285 -3.23 20.85 -8.25
N GLY A 286 -3.36 22.15 -8.55
CA GLY A 286 -4.53 22.96 -8.22
C GLY A 286 -4.50 23.60 -6.85
N ARG A 287 -3.84 23.00 -5.85
CA ARG A 287 -3.98 23.40 -4.44
C ARG A 287 -2.84 22.90 -3.57
N ILE A 288 -2.67 23.53 -2.43
CA ILE A 288 -1.78 23.08 -1.37
C ILE A 288 -2.64 22.40 -0.30
N ILE A 289 -2.25 21.19 0.11
CA ILE A 289 -2.93 20.43 1.16
C ILE A 289 -2.05 20.47 2.40
N ASP A 290 -2.60 20.89 3.53
CA ASP A 290 -1.96 20.76 4.83
C ASP A 290 -2.87 19.94 5.74
N TYR A 291 -2.37 18.81 6.24
CA TYR A 291 -3.14 18.00 7.15
C TYR A 291 -2.35 17.47 8.33
N ASN A 292 -3.10 17.33 9.42
CA ASN A 292 -2.65 16.79 10.70
C ASN A 292 -3.52 15.58 11.04
N THR A 293 -2.90 14.40 11.09
CA THR A 293 -3.59 13.12 11.28
C THR A 293 -3.12 12.43 12.54
N TRP A 294 -4.07 11.95 13.33
CA TRP A 294 -3.84 10.98 14.40
C TRP A 294 -4.52 9.67 14.03
N THR A 295 -3.77 8.57 14.10
CA THR A 295 -4.26 7.23 13.86
C THR A 295 -3.99 6.35 15.07
N TYR A 296 -5.01 5.63 15.52
CA TYR A 296 -4.95 4.70 16.64
C TYR A 296 -5.39 3.33 16.18
N GLY A 297 -4.78 2.28 16.72
CA GLY A 297 -5.25 0.93 16.50
C GLY A 297 -4.96 -0.02 17.63
N LEU A 298 -5.86 -0.98 17.76
CA LEU A 298 -5.82 -2.10 18.69
C LEU A 298 -6.14 -3.36 17.90
N ASP A 299 -5.31 -4.37 18.01
CA ASP A 299 -5.56 -5.70 17.46
C ASP A 299 -5.31 -6.73 18.57
N LEU A 300 -6.36 -7.44 18.95
CA LEU A 300 -6.31 -8.50 19.95
C LEU A 300 -6.42 -9.82 19.21
N GLN A 301 -5.40 -10.66 19.30
CA GLN A 301 -5.41 -11.98 18.71
C GLN A 301 -5.24 -13.05 19.78
N ALA A 302 -5.96 -14.16 19.62
CA ALA A 302 -5.87 -15.34 20.46
C ALA A 302 -5.75 -16.59 19.57
N ASN A 303 -4.74 -17.43 19.83
CA ASN A 303 -4.56 -18.72 19.19
C ASN A 303 -4.78 -19.83 20.23
N TYR A 304 -5.74 -20.73 19.99
CA TYR A 304 -5.97 -21.90 20.82
C TYR A 304 -5.56 -23.16 20.07
N ARG A 305 -4.55 -23.86 20.59
CA ARG A 305 -4.04 -25.12 20.03
C ARG A 305 -4.84 -26.29 20.61
N HIS A 306 -5.34 -27.15 19.76
CA HIS A 306 -6.04 -28.39 20.16
C HIS A 306 -5.55 -29.56 19.32
N SER A 307 -6.02 -30.77 19.63
CA SER A 307 -5.55 -32.02 19.02
C SER A 307 -5.66 -32.09 17.50
N PHE A 308 -6.53 -31.28 16.89
CA PHE A 308 -6.78 -31.28 15.44
C PHE A 308 -6.15 -30.10 14.72
N GLY A 309 -5.63 -29.09 15.42
CA GLY A 309 -5.28 -27.84 14.77
C GLY A 309 -5.13 -26.63 15.70
N VAL A 310 -5.32 -25.45 15.11
CA VAL A 310 -5.27 -24.16 15.80
C VAL A 310 -6.48 -23.32 15.42
N LEU A 311 -7.21 -22.88 16.45
CA LEU A 311 -8.26 -21.88 16.34
C LEU A 311 -7.68 -20.49 16.60
N THR A 312 -7.63 -19.66 15.58
CA THR A 312 -7.16 -18.27 15.66
C THR A 312 -8.35 -17.32 15.60
N SER A 313 -8.50 -16.47 16.62
CA SER A 313 -9.59 -15.51 16.74
C SER A 313 -9.05 -14.12 17.06
N GLY A 314 -9.84 -13.09 16.79
CA GLY A 314 -9.45 -11.77 17.25
C GLY A 314 -10.41 -10.63 16.95
N LEU A 315 -10.07 -9.49 17.52
CA LEU A 315 -10.80 -8.23 17.45
C LEU A 315 -9.84 -7.13 16.98
N THR A 316 -10.27 -6.34 16.02
CA THR A 316 -9.50 -5.21 15.50
C THR A 316 -10.33 -3.94 15.66
N PHE A 317 -9.73 -2.89 16.21
CA PHE A 317 -10.26 -1.53 16.21
C PHE A 317 -9.22 -0.59 15.62
N ARG A 318 -9.63 0.29 14.70
CA ARG A 318 -8.77 1.29 14.07
C ARG A 318 -9.56 2.57 13.90
N HIS A 319 -8.93 3.69 14.22
CA HIS A 319 -9.54 5.00 14.11
C HIS A 319 -8.54 5.99 13.57
N ASP A 320 -8.90 6.72 12.52
CA ASP A 320 -8.17 7.91 12.08
C ASP A 320 -9.00 9.17 12.27
N ASN A 321 -8.29 10.27 12.55
CA ASN A 321 -8.85 11.60 12.66
C ASN A 321 -7.94 12.57 11.92
N GLN A 322 -8.44 13.13 10.83
CA GLN A 322 -7.71 14.00 9.91
C GLN A 322 -8.35 15.39 9.89
N ASN A 323 -7.56 16.41 10.24
CA ASN A 323 -7.92 17.80 10.00
C ASN A 323 -7.12 18.26 8.78
N ILE A 324 -7.82 18.73 7.74
CA ILE A 324 -7.25 19.03 6.44
C ILE A 324 -7.66 20.43 6.01
N ASP A 325 -6.67 21.29 5.79
CA ASP A 325 -6.85 22.60 5.20
C ASP A 325 -6.32 22.60 3.77
N TYR A 326 -7.11 23.15 2.86
CA TYR A 326 -6.78 23.32 1.45
C TYR A 326 -6.52 24.78 1.17
N PHE A 327 -5.42 25.10 0.49
CA PHE A 327 -5.03 26.47 0.16
C PHE A 327 -4.81 26.64 -1.35
N LYS A 328 -4.98 27.87 -1.82
CA LYS A 328 -4.44 28.32 -3.10
C LYS A 328 -2.92 28.32 -3.06
N TYR A 329 -2.30 28.30 -4.23
CA TYR A 329 -0.93 28.79 -4.36
C TYR A 329 -0.93 30.31 -4.28
N ARG A 330 -0.09 30.88 -3.42
CA ARG A 330 0.04 32.34 -3.29
C ARG A 330 0.70 32.95 -4.53
N ASP A 331 1.82 32.37 -4.94
CA ASP A 331 2.68 32.93 -5.98
C ASP A 331 2.43 32.18 -7.29
N ILE A 332 1.60 32.76 -8.17
CA ILE A 332 1.17 32.17 -9.45
C ILE A 332 1.38 33.15 -10.61
N ARG A 333 1.65 32.60 -11.78
CA ARG A 333 1.59 33.31 -13.06
C ARG A 333 0.31 32.95 -13.79
N VAL A 334 -0.45 33.96 -14.16
CA VAL A 334 -1.72 33.82 -14.90
C VAL A 334 -1.58 34.45 -16.28
N VAL A 335 -2.07 33.76 -17.32
CA VAL A 335 -2.17 34.28 -18.69
C VAL A 335 -3.58 34.01 -19.19
N SER A 336 -4.25 35.04 -19.70
CA SER A 336 -5.64 34.97 -20.18
C SER A 336 -6.60 34.31 -19.17
N GLY A 337 -6.42 34.62 -17.88
CA GLY A 337 -7.25 34.08 -16.80
C GLY A 337 -6.95 32.64 -16.38
N ARG A 338 -5.96 31.95 -16.98
CA ARG A 338 -5.52 30.59 -16.61
C ARG A 338 -4.19 30.60 -15.88
N ILE A 339 -4.06 29.80 -14.82
CA ILE A 339 -2.78 29.57 -14.15
C ILE A 339 -1.87 28.78 -15.09
N VAL A 340 -0.72 29.35 -15.43
CA VAL A 340 0.27 28.75 -16.34
C VAL A 340 1.59 28.38 -15.64
N SER A 341 1.79 28.86 -14.41
CA SER A 341 2.93 28.46 -13.56
C SER A 341 2.64 28.76 -12.10
N THR A 342 2.97 27.85 -11.19
CA THR A 342 3.29 28.22 -9.80
C THR A 342 4.72 28.73 -9.75
N LEU A 343 5.00 29.64 -8.80
CA LEU A 343 6.31 30.28 -8.60
C LEU A 343 6.90 29.98 -7.21
N SER A 344 6.08 29.44 -6.30
CA SER A 344 6.48 28.92 -4.99
C SER A 344 5.52 27.83 -4.56
N ASP A 345 5.86 27.17 -3.46
CA ASP A 345 4.99 26.24 -2.76
C ASP A 345 4.35 26.89 -1.51
N ILE A 346 4.19 28.22 -1.47
CA ILE A 346 3.71 28.94 -0.30
C ILE A 346 2.18 29.04 -0.29
N LYS A 347 1.57 28.79 0.87
CA LYS A 347 0.12 28.89 1.10
C LYS A 347 -0.40 30.29 0.77
N GLY A 348 -1.42 30.34 -0.10
CA GLY A 348 -2.26 31.51 -0.32
C GLY A 348 -3.55 31.43 0.49
N ASP A 349 -4.64 31.94 -0.09
CA ASP A 349 -5.96 31.91 0.57
C ASP A 349 -6.46 30.48 0.82
N LEU A 350 -7.24 30.33 1.88
CA LEU A 350 -7.90 29.10 2.22
C LEU A 350 -9.06 28.78 1.24
N LEU A 351 -9.04 27.58 0.67
CA LEU A 351 -10.06 27.03 -0.23
C LEU A 351 -11.14 26.26 0.53
N GLU A 352 -10.72 25.41 1.46
CA GLU A 352 -11.59 24.47 2.18
C GLU A 352 -10.96 24.09 3.51
N LYS A 353 -11.78 24.00 4.57
CA LYS A 353 -11.44 23.26 5.80
C LYS A 353 -12.26 21.99 5.84
N ARG A 354 -11.62 20.87 6.12
CA ARG A 354 -12.27 19.57 6.20
C ARG A 354 -11.78 18.78 7.41
N ASN A 355 -12.74 18.22 8.13
CA ASN A 355 -12.51 17.22 9.16
C ASN A 355 -13.03 15.87 8.67
N GLN A 356 -12.20 14.85 8.79
CA GLN A 356 -12.51 13.49 8.36
C GLN A 356 -12.16 12.52 9.48
N LYS A 357 -13.11 11.63 9.80
CA LYS A 357 -12.90 10.53 10.74
C LYS A 357 -13.31 9.23 10.09
N THR A 358 -12.47 8.21 10.24
CA THR A 358 -12.75 6.85 9.77
C THR A 358 -12.54 5.87 10.91
N THR A 359 -13.57 5.11 11.23
CA THR A 359 -13.52 4.09 12.29
C THR A 359 -13.80 2.73 11.68
N LEU A 360 -12.90 1.77 11.90
CA LEU A 360 -13.03 0.38 11.51
C LEU A 360 -13.03 -0.48 12.77
N ALA A 361 -14.06 -1.30 12.91
CA ALA A 361 -14.12 -2.37 13.90
C ALA A 361 -14.35 -3.70 13.19
N GLY A 362 -13.61 -4.75 13.57
CA GLY A 362 -13.78 -6.06 12.97
C GLY A 362 -13.53 -7.21 13.94
N VAL A 363 -14.22 -8.31 13.70
CA VAL A 363 -14.05 -9.58 14.42
C VAL A 363 -13.76 -10.68 13.41
N PHE A 364 -12.80 -11.54 13.70
CA PHE A 364 -12.43 -12.64 12.84
C PHE A 364 -12.23 -13.94 13.61
N LEU A 365 -12.41 -15.05 12.89
CA LEU A 365 -12.18 -16.40 13.36
C LEU A 365 -11.63 -17.23 12.19
N GLN A 366 -10.60 -18.02 12.44
CA GLN A 366 -10.05 -18.99 11.50
C GLN A 366 -9.65 -20.25 12.23
N GLU A 367 -10.18 -21.37 11.78
CA GLU A 367 -9.82 -22.71 12.20
C GLU A 367 -8.86 -23.31 11.17
N SER A 368 -7.72 -23.83 11.64
CA SER A 368 -6.69 -24.48 10.82
C SER A 368 -6.51 -25.92 11.28
N ILE A 369 -7.16 -26.85 10.60
CA ILE A 369 -7.14 -28.28 10.92
C ILE A 369 -6.01 -28.95 10.15
N GLN A 370 -5.17 -29.71 10.84
CA GLN A 370 -4.12 -30.52 10.23
C GLN A 370 -4.34 -31.99 10.57
N ARG A 371 -4.51 -32.83 9.54
CA ARG A 371 -4.65 -34.28 9.70
C ARG A 371 -3.94 -35.02 8.57
N ASP A 372 -3.00 -35.87 8.94
CA ASP A 372 -2.16 -36.64 8.02
C ASP A 372 -1.48 -35.74 6.97
N ARG A 373 -1.92 -35.82 5.72
CA ARG A 373 -1.42 -35.06 4.57
C ARG A 373 -2.26 -33.82 4.26
N TRP A 374 -3.35 -33.59 4.99
CA TRP A 374 -4.30 -32.50 4.74
C TRP A 374 -4.11 -31.36 5.72
N ILE A 375 -4.21 -30.14 5.21
CA ILE A 375 -4.35 -28.92 6.00
C ILE A 375 -5.56 -28.15 5.46
N LEU A 376 -6.54 -27.89 6.31
CA LEU A 376 -7.77 -27.20 5.98
C LEU A 376 -7.87 -25.92 6.80
N ASP A 377 -7.93 -24.79 6.11
CA ASP A 377 -8.18 -23.48 6.70
C ASP A 377 -9.63 -23.06 6.41
N ILE A 378 -10.44 -22.82 7.44
CA ILE A 378 -11.79 -22.25 7.31
C ILE A 378 -11.82 -21.00 8.17
N GLY A 379 -12.17 -19.86 7.58
CA GLY A 379 -12.23 -18.61 8.33
C GLY A 379 -13.27 -17.63 7.82
N ALA A 380 -13.65 -16.71 8.68
CA ALA A 380 -14.53 -15.61 8.34
C ALA A 380 -14.19 -14.36 9.16
N ARG A 381 -14.52 -13.21 8.59
CA ARG A 381 -14.40 -11.91 9.26
C ARG A 381 -15.61 -11.04 8.96
N LEU A 382 -16.03 -10.29 9.96
CA LEU A 382 -17.04 -9.24 9.84
C LEU A 382 -16.37 -7.91 10.18
N ASP A 383 -16.34 -6.98 9.23
CA ASP A 383 -15.89 -5.60 9.44
C ASP A 383 -17.05 -4.62 9.36
N ARG A 384 -17.01 -3.59 10.20
CA ARG A 384 -17.85 -2.39 10.11
C ARG A 384 -16.96 -1.17 10.01
N VAL A 385 -17.14 -0.39 8.95
CA VAL A 385 -16.36 0.82 8.67
C VAL A 385 -17.29 2.02 8.59
N LYS A 386 -17.03 3.05 9.39
CA LYS A 386 -17.78 4.31 9.40
C LYS A 386 -16.89 5.45 8.96
N PHE A 387 -17.38 6.25 8.02
CA PHE A 387 -16.80 7.51 7.57
C PHE A 387 -17.68 8.65 8.06
N ASP A 388 -17.07 9.66 8.66
CA ASP A 388 -17.69 10.94 9.01
C ASP A 388 -16.84 12.07 8.40
N ILE A 389 -17.37 12.75 7.38
CA ILE A 389 -16.67 13.77 6.60
C ILE A 389 -17.48 15.06 6.68
N SER A 390 -16.87 16.13 7.17
CA SER A 390 -17.52 17.43 7.29
C SER A 390 -16.55 18.55 6.97
N GLY A 391 -17.05 19.68 6.50
CA GLY A 391 -16.18 20.79 6.15
C GLY A 391 -16.92 22.03 5.72
N TYR A 392 -16.13 23.05 5.41
CA TYR A 392 -16.59 24.27 4.79
C TYR A 392 -15.69 24.59 3.59
N LYS A 393 -16.28 24.72 2.40
CA LYS A 393 -15.58 25.06 1.16
C LYS A 393 -15.98 26.44 0.65
N TRP A 394 -15.01 27.35 0.53
CA TRP A 394 -15.20 28.68 -0.04
C TRP A 394 -14.95 28.70 -1.55
N GLU A 395 -13.95 27.97 -1.99
CA GLU A 395 -13.47 27.97 -3.37
C GLU A 395 -12.90 26.59 -3.76
N ASP A 396 -12.74 26.33 -5.06
CA ASP A 396 -12.01 25.15 -5.56
C ASP A 396 -11.24 25.52 -6.84
N TYR A 397 -10.29 24.67 -7.21
CA TYR A 397 -9.60 24.81 -8.49
C TYR A 397 -10.42 24.15 -9.60
N ASP A 398 -10.86 24.92 -10.58
CA ASP A 398 -11.56 24.41 -11.75
C ASP A 398 -10.55 24.08 -12.86
N PHE A 399 -10.41 22.80 -13.17
CA PHE A 399 -9.48 22.31 -14.18
C PHE A 399 -9.84 22.75 -15.61
N SER A 400 -11.13 23.01 -15.86
CA SER A 400 -11.61 23.41 -17.19
C SER A 400 -11.13 24.82 -17.55
N SER A 401 -11.45 25.83 -16.73
CA SER A 401 -10.91 27.18 -16.91
C SER A 401 -9.45 27.31 -16.49
N GLY A 402 -8.99 26.42 -15.62
CA GLY A 402 -7.64 26.39 -15.10
C GLY A 402 -7.34 27.51 -14.12
N ASN A 403 -8.34 27.92 -13.32
CA ASN A 403 -8.21 28.95 -12.30
C ASN A 403 -9.12 28.63 -11.09
N TYR A 404 -8.95 29.37 -10.00
CA TYR A 404 -9.79 29.27 -8.81
C TYR A 404 -11.19 29.83 -9.06
N ARG A 405 -12.19 29.17 -8.50
CA ARG A 405 -13.60 29.53 -8.61
C ARG A 405 -14.22 29.59 -7.23
N MET A 406 -15.03 30.63 -6.99
CA MET A 406 -15.74 30.84 -5.74
C MET A 406 -17.05 30.07 -5.69
N CYS A 407 -17.43 29.68 -4.47
CA CYS A 407 -18.76 29.18 -4.19
C CYS A 407 -19.81 30.31 -4.14
N PRO A 408 -21.04 30.10 -4.65
CA PRO A 408 -21.48 28.90 -5.36
C PRO A 408 -21.05 28.93 -6.83
N ASN A 409 -20.39 27.87 -7.29
CA ASN A 409 -20.23 27.59 -8.72
C ASN A 409 -20.85 26.21 -8.97
N PRO A 410 -21.74 26.03 -9.95
CA PRO A 410 -22.39 24.75 -10.22
C PRO A 410 -21.42 23.58 -10.52
N SER A 411 -20.17 23.89 -10.88
CA SER A 411 -19.12 22.90 -11.16
C SER A 411 -18.36 22.47 -9.91
N ILE A 412 -18.59 23.11 -8.76
CA ILE A 412 -17.94 22.80 -7.48
C ILE A 412 -18.90 22.01 -6.60
N ASP A 413 -18.52 20.78 -6.28
CA ASP A 413 -19.24 19.97 -5.29
C ASP A 413 -18.98 20.47 -3.86
N ASN A 414 -20.02 20.36 -3.03
CA ASN A 414 -19.99 20.65 -1.59
C ASN A 414 -19.62 22.10 -1.25
N CYS A 415 -20.19 23.08 -1.96
CA CYS A 415 -20.01 24.49 -1.63
C CYS A 415 -20.54 24.85 -0.22
N PHE A 416 -19.78 25.70 0.47
CA PHE A 416 -20.02 26.10 1.87
C PHE A 416 -19.99 24.91 2.83
N SER A 417 -20.89 24.89 3.82
CA SER A 417 -20.96 23.84 4.84
C SER A 417 -21.50 22.54 4.26
N TYR A 418 -20.81 21.44 4.53
CA TYR A 418 -21.27 20.11 4.17
C TYR A 418 -20.94 19.08 5.23
N SER A 419 -21.76 18.04 5.30
CA SER A 419 -21.54 16.86 6.14
C SER A 419 -22.00 15.60 5.40
N ARG A 420 -21.25 14.52 5.55
CA ARG A 420 -21.47 13.21 4.95
C ARG A 420 -21.08 12.15 5.96
N ASP A 421 -22.00 11.24 6.23
CA ASP A 421 -21.72 10.01 6.95
C ASP A 421 -21.96 8.80 6.05
N LYS A 422 -21.16 7.75 6.21
CA LYS A 422 -21.35 6.49 5.50
C LYS A 422 -20.85 5.33 6.32
N THR A 423 -21.67 4.30 6.46
CA THR A 423 -21.27 3.04 7.11
C THR A 423 -21.32 1.88 6.12
N TYR A 424 -20.28 1.05 6.13
CA TYR A 424 -20.21 -0.20 5.39
C TYR A 424 -20.06 -1.37 6.34
N THR A 425 -20.67 -2.49 5.97
CA THR A 425 -20.46 -3.79 6.62
C THR A 425 -19.97 -4.78 5.58
N ALA A 426 -18.88 -5.48 5.88
CA ALA A 426 -18.24 -6.45 5.00
C ALA A 426 -18.12 -7.79 5.69
N PHE A 427 -18.65 -8.85 5.07
CA PHE A 427 -18.44 -10.23 5.50
C PHE A 427 -17.48 -10.91 4.52
N SER A 428 -16.37 -11.43 5.03
CA SER A 428 -15.27 -11.95 4.21
C SER A 428 -14.91 -13.41 4.59
N PRO A 429 -15.66 -14.43 4.14
CA PRO A 429 -15.30 -15.83 4.35
C PRO A 429 -14.15 -16.29 3.44
N ARG A 430 -13.43 -17.33 3.89
CA ARG A 430 -12.46 -18.11 3.11
C ARG A 430 -12.48 -19.58 3.47
N VAL A 431 -12.19 -20.42 2.49
CA VAL A 431 -11.86 -21.83 2.68
C VAL A 431 -10.63 -22.14 1.83
N GLY A 432 -9.61 -22.73 2.46
CA GLY A 432 -8.37 -23.14 1.81
C GLY A 432 -8.01 -24.57 2.18
N LEU A 433 -7.50 -25.32 1.22
CA LEU A 433 -7.09 -26.72 1.40
C LEU A 433 -5.68 -26.90 0.85
N VAL A 434 -4.83 -27.59 1.60
CA VAL A 434 -3.49 -28.00 1.19
C VAL A 434 -3.38 -29.52 1.34
N TYR A 435 -2.86 -30.17 0.30
CA TYR A 435 -2.53 -31.59 0.30
C TYR A 435 -1.02 -31.80 0.11
N ARG A 436 -0.40 -32.46 1.08
CA ARG A 436 1.02 -32.84 1.07
C ARG A 436 1.20 -34.10 0.22
N LEU A 437 1.53 -33.92 -1.06
CA LEU A 437 1.79 -35.05 -1.98
C LEU A 437 3.03 -35.83 -1.54
N THR A 438 4.09 -35.10 -1.18
CA THR A 438 5.34 -35.60 -0.62
C THR A 438 5.82 -34.64 0.47
N PRO A 439 6.91 -34.94 1.22
CA PRO A 439 7.51 -33.98 2.15
C PRO A 439 8.00 -32.67 1.49
N ALA A 440 8.15 -32.65 0.16
CA ALA A 440 8.64 -31.49 -0.59
C ALA A 440 7.58 -30.86 -1.50
N VAL A 441 6.48 -31.55 -1.84
CA VAL A 441 5.51 -31.13 -2.86
C VAL A 441 4.12 -31.00 -2.25
N TYR A 442 3.53 -29.82 -2.42
CA TYR A 442 2.26 -29.41 -1.82
C TYR A 442 1.34 -28.88 -2.92
N LEU A 443 0.13 -29.43 -3.01
CA LEU A 443 -0.94 -28.90 -3.86
C LEU A 443 -1.89 -28.09 -2.97
N TYR A 444 -2.36 -26.94 -3.44
CA TYR A 444 -3.36 -26.17 -2.71
C TYR A 444 -4.50 -25.67 -3.59
N GLY A 445 -5.64 -25.40 -2.95
CA GLY A 445 -6.80 -24.73 -3.53
C GLY A 445 -7.42 -23.79 -2.51
N THR A 446 -7.99 -22.67 -2.95
CA THR A 446 -8.57 -21.67 -2.07
C THR A 446 -9.71 -20.92 -2.75
N VAL A 447 -10.76 -20.67 -1.97
CA VAL A 447 -11.84 -19.75 -2.31
C VAL A 447 -11.87 -18.68 -1.23
N ALA A 448 -11.58 -17.44 -1.60
CA ALA A 448 -11.48 -16.34 -0.66
C ALA A 448 -12.26 -15.13 -1.16
N THR A 449 -12.86 -14.41 -0.24
CA THR A 449 -13.57 -13.15 -0.52
C THR A 449 -12.81 -11.96 0.03
N GLY A 450 -13.04 -10.80 -0.57
CA GLY A 450 -12.45 -9.55 -0.11
C GLY A 450 -13.35 -8.36 -0.37
N ALA A 451 -13.05 -7.27 0.33
CA ALA A 451 -13.78 -6.03 0.21
C ALA A 451 -12.85 -4.83 0.28
N THR A 452 -13.21 -3.77 -0.44
CA THR A 452 -12.49 -2.50 -0.46
C THR A 452 -13.48 -1.37 -0.28
N THR A 453 -13.21 -0.50 0.69
CA THR A 453 -13.99 0.72 0.90
C THR A 453 -13.59 1.79 -0.12
N PRO A 454 -14.55 2.63 -0.56
CA PRO A 454 -14.18 3.89 -1.17
C PRO A 454 -13.32 4.73 -0.21
N SER A 455 -12.45 5.57 -0.75
CA SER A 455 -11.73 6.55 0.07
C SER A 455 -12.65 7.68 0.51
N SER A 456 -12.25 8.42 1.53
CA SER A 456 -13.00 9.59 1.96
C SER A 456 -13.08 10.68 0.88
N SER A 457 -12.03 10.83 0.06
CA SER A 457 -12.06 11.74 -1.09
C SER A 457 -13.02 11.28 -2.19
N GLU A 458 -13.12 9.97 -2.43
CA GLU A 458 -14.09 9.37 -3.34
C GLU A 458 -15.52 9.60 -2.82
N LEU A 459 -15.77 9.40 -1.52
CA LEU A 459 -17.07 9.62 -0.88
C LEU A 459 -17.48 11.09 -0.81
N ALA A 460 -16.52 11.99 -0.62
CA ALA A 460 -16.77 13.42 -0.68
C ALA A 460 -17.27 13.85 -2.07
N SER A 461 -16.77 13.21 -3.15
CA SER A 461 -17.23 13.45 -4.53
C SER A 461 -18.51 12.69 -4.89
N ASN A 462 -18.68 11.46 -4.38
CA ASN A 462 -19.88 10.66 -4.60
C ASN A 462 -20.23 9.84 -3.34
N PRO A 463 -21.22 10.28 -2.53
CA PRO A 463 -21.61 9.59 -1.30
C PRO A 463 -22.38 8.28 -1.55
N ASN A 464 -22.76 8.00 -2.79
CA ASN A 464 -23.53 6.81 -3.19
C ASN A 464 -22.65 5.62 -3.56
N LEU A 465 -21.33 5.75 -3.50
CA LEU A 465 -20.42 4.66 -3.81
C LEU A 465 -20.68 3.44 -2.92
N LYS A 466 -20.64 2.27 -3.55
CA LYS A 466 -20.76 0.97 -2.89
C LYS A 466 -19.38 0.40 -2.57
N LEU A 467 -19.36 -0.52 -1.62
CA LEU A 467 -18.20 -1.36 -1.31
C LEU A 467 -17.86 -2.24 -2.51
N ALA A 468 -16.62 -2.19 -2.99
CA ALA A 468 -16.16 -3.13 -4.01
C ALA A 468 -15.95 -4.50 -3.36
N LYS A 469 -16.43 -5.56 -4.00
CA LYS A 469 -16.34 -6.94 -3.48
C LYS A 469 -15.64 -7.84 -4.48
N VAL A 470 -14.77 -8.71 -4.00
CA VAL A 470 -14.04 -9.69 -4.80
C VAL A 470 -14.29 -11.10 -4.30
N VAL A 471 -14.45 -12.03 -5.24
CA VAL A 471 -14.38 -13.48 -4.99
C VAL A 471 -13.23 -14.03 -5.82
N ASN A 472 -12.28 -14.70 -5.17
CA ASN A 472 -11.12 -15.32 -5.80
C ASN A 472 -11.22 -16.84 -5.69
N TYR A 473 -10.99 -17.50 -6.82
CA TYR A 473 -10.73 -18.94 -6.91
C TYR A 473 -9.28 -19.11 -7.32
N GLU A 474 -8.51 -19.86 -6.55
CA GLU A 474 -7.10 -20.08 -6.85
C GLU A 474 -6.68 -21.50 -6.51
N THR A 475 -5.79 -22.06 -7.34
CA THR A 475 -5.12 -23.33 -7.07
C THR A 475 -3.67 -23.25 -7.54
N GLY A 476 -2.79 -24.04 -6.94
CA GLY A 476 -1.37 -23.98 -7.24
C GLY A 476 -0.58 -25.13 -6.65
N LEU A 477 0.65 -25.25 -7.14
CA LEU A 477 1.65 -26.21 -6.68
C LEU A 477 2.80 -25.45 -6.01
N LYS A 478 3.23 -25.95 -4.85
CA LYS A 478 4.39 -25.47 -4.12
C LYS A 478 5.39 -26.59 -3.92
N VAL A 479 6.65 -26.33 -4.22
CA VAL A 479 7.75 -27.27 -4.04
C VAL A 479 8.82 -26.59 -3.19
N GLY A 480 9.17 -27.22 -2.07
CA GLY A 480 10.26 -26.80 -1.20
C GLY A 480 11.28 -27.94 -1.05
N HIS A 481 12.46 -27.78 -1.64
CA HIS A 481 13.58 -28.71 -1.54
C HIS A 481 14.88 -27.94 -1.28
N GLN A 482 15.91 -28.60 -0.73
CA GLN A 482 17.17 -27.95 -0.33
C GLN A 482 17.87 -27.17 -1.45
N ARG A 483 17.73 -27.62 -2.71
CA ARG A 483 18.33 -27.00 -3.91
C ARG A 483 17.31 -26.39 -4.88
N PHE A 484 16.02 -26.59 -4.66
CA PHE A 484 15.00 -26.20 -5.62
C PHE A 484 13.75 -25.71 -4.90
N SER A 485 13.21 -24.58 -5.36
CA SER A 485 11.89 -24.12 -4.98
C SER A 485 11.05 -23.76 -6.19
N LEU A 486 9.75 -23.99 -6.08
CA LEU A 486 8.77 -23.64 -7.10
C LEU A 486 7.47 -23.21 -6.42
N ASP A 487 6.95 -22.06 -6.81
CA ASP A 487 5.60 -21.61 -6.49
C ASP A 487 4.87 -21.36 -7.81
N SER A 488 3.69 -21.95 -7.96
CA SER A 488 2.80 -21.70 -9.10
C SER A 488 1.39 -21.44 -8.63
N ALA A 489 0.65 -20.61 -9.36
CA ALA A 489 -0.74 -20.29 -9.06
C ALA A 489 -1.52 -20.00 -10.34
N ILE A 490 -2.71 -20.58 -10.45
CA ILE A 490 -3.74 -20.20 -11.43
C ILE A 490 -4.89 -19.59 -10.63
N TYR A 491 -5.38 -18.43 -11.05
CA TYR A 491 -6.43 -17.71 -10.35
C TYR A 491 -7.49 -17.12 -11.27
N LEU A 492 -8.69 -16.98 -10.73
CA LEU A 492 -9.85 -16.31 -11.31
C LEU A 492 -10.51 -15.44 -10.24
N MET A 493 -10.49 -14.14 -10.45
CA MET A 493 -11.09 -13.15 -9.56
C MET A 493 -12.28 -12.48 -10.25
N HIS A 494 -13.43 -12.49 -9.61
CA HIS A 494 -14.59 -11.70 -10.00
C HIS A 494 -14.76 -10.53 -9.04
N VAL A 495 -14.70 -9.31 -9.57
CA VAL A 495 -14.90 -8.09 -8.79
C VAL A 495 -16.24 -7.47 -9.19
N ARG A 496 -17.04 -7.09 -8.19
CA ARG A 496 -18.28 -6.33 -8.37
C ARG A 496 -18.13 -4.97 -7.71
N ASP A 497 -18.85 -4.00 -8.26
CA ASP A 497 -18.87 -2.62 -7.78
C ASP A 497 -17.47 -1.99 -7.70
N GLU A 498 -16.56 -2.31 -8.62
CA GLU A 498 -15.21 -1.71 -8.67
C GLU A 498 -15.32 -0.19 -8.85
N VAL A 499 -14.64 0.60 -8.01
CA VAL A 499 -14.73 2.06 -8.08
C VAL A 499 -13.80 2.58 -9.17
N VAL A 500 -14.36 3.26 -10.16
CA VAL A 500 -13.64 3.85 -11.31
C VAL A 500 -13.96 5.32 -11.43
N ARG A 501 -13.03 6.09 -12.00
CA ARG A 501 -13.24 7.50 -12.33
C ARG A 501 -13.72 7.63 -13.76
N VAL A 502 -14.87 8.26 -13.95
CA VAL A 502 -15.50 8.50 -15.26
C VAL A 502 -15.71 9.99 -15.50
N VAL A 503 -15.88 10.37 -16.75
CA VAL A 503 -16.35 11.72 -17.11
C VAL A 503 -17.89 11.69 -17.18
N GLN A 504 -18.53 12.70 -16.60
CA GLN A 504 -19.99 12.84 -16.60
C GLN A 504 -20.46 13.69 -17.79
N ALA A 505 -21.78 13.70 -18.04
CA ALA A 505 -22.38 14.49 -19.11
C ALA A 505 -22.05 15.99 -19.05
N GLY A 506 -21.80 16.53 -17.85
CA GLY A 506 -21.36 17.91 -17.63
C GLY A 506 -19.86 18.15 -17.84
N GLY A 507 -19.09 17.17 -18.33
CA GLY A 507 -17.65 17.31 -18.60
C GLY A 507 -16.73 17.26 -17.38
N TYR A 508 -17.28 17.17 -16.17
CA TYR A 508 -16.52 16.96 -14.94
C TYR A 508 -16.29 15.47 -14.66
N THR A 509 -15.25 15.15 -13.90
CA THR A 509 -14.94 13.76 -13.53
C THR A 509 -15.53 13.40 -12.19
N GLN A 510 -16.07 12.19 -12.06
CA GLN A 510 -16.59 11.67 -10.79
C GLN A 510 -16.23 10.20 -10.63
N PHE A 511 -16.16 9.74 -9.38
CA PHE A 511 -16.05 8.31 -9.09
C PHE A 511 -17.42 7.63 -9.16
N THR A 512 -17.48 6.45 -9.78
CA THR A 512 -18.67 5.60 -9.87
C THR A 512 -18.30 4.13 -9.73
N ASN A 513 -19.26 3.27 -9.42
CA ASN A 513 -19.05 1.82 -9.45
C ASN A 513 -19.18 1.30 -10.90
N ALA A 514 -18.15 0.64 -11.41
CA ALA A 514 -18.03 0.20 -12.79
C ALA A 514 -19.02 -0.92 -13.17
N GLY A 515 -19.58 -1.65 -12.21
CA GLY A 515 -20.37 -2.86 -12.45
C GLY A 515 -19.57 -4.12 -12.13
N LYS A 516 -18.85 -4.70 -13.11
CA LYS A 516 -18.11 -5.97 -12.93
C LYS A 516 -16.79 -6.01 -13.70
N THR A 517 -15.75 -6.54 -13.07
CA THR A 517 -14.48 -6.92 -13.71
C THR A 517 -14.13 -8.38 -13.45
N GLU A 518 -13.42 -9.00 -14.39
CA GLU A 518 -12.86 -10.35 -14.26
C GLU A 518 -11.36 -10.28 -14.44
N LYS A 519 -10.62 -10.91 -13.54
CA LYS A 519 -9.16 -10.94 -13.54
C LYS A 519 -8.72 -12.40 -13.46
N LYS A 520 -8.24 -12.96 -14.56
CA LYS A 520 -7.71 -14.32 -14.60
C LYS A 520 -6.23 -14.30 -14.98
N GLY A 521 -5.48 -15.24 -14.43
CA GLY A 521 -4.05 -15.29 -14.69
C GLY A 521 -3.37 -16.54 -14.16
N PHE A 522 -2.09 -16.62 -14.50
CA PHE A 522 -1.17 -17.66 -14.06
C PHE A 522 0.13 -17.01 -13.62
N GLU A 523 0.70 -17.48 -12.52
CA GLU A 523 1.96 -17.02 -11.94
C GLU A 523 2.84 -18.25 -11.67
N ILE A 524 4.13 -18.13 -11.96
CA ILE A 524 5.15 -19.13 -11.61
C ILE A 524 6.43 -18.41 -11.17
N ALA A 525 7.02 -18.87 -10.09
CA ALA A 525 8.32 -18.44 -9.60
C ALA A 525 9.11 -19.67 -9.20
N GLY A 526 10.35 -19.79 -9.65
CA GLY A 526 11.22 -20.89 -9.27
C GLY A 526 12.63 -20.41 -9.00
N SER A 527 13.34 -21.15 -8.15
CA SER A 527 14.78 -20.98 -7.99
C SER A 527 15.48 -22.32 -7.87
N TYR A 528 16.67 -22.41 -8.43
CA TYR A 528 17.51 -23.60 -8.41
C TYR A 528 18.94 -23.22 -8.02
N ARG A 529 19.46 -23.85 -6.97
CA ARG A 529 20.86 -23.74 -6.57
C ARG A 529 21.68 -24.73 -7.38
N VAL A 530 22.43 -24.20 -8.35
CA VAL A 530 23.27 -25.03 -9.23
C VAL A 530 24.43 -25.62 -8.43
N PHE A 531 25.12 -24.77 -7.67
CA PHE A 531 26.14 -25.10 -6.69
C PHE A 531 26.24 -23.93 -5.69
N ASP A 532 27.02 -24.10 -4.62
CA ASP A 532 27.14 -23.06 -3.59
C ASP A 532 27.70 -21.76 -4.18
N GLY A 533 26.93 -20.68 -4.07
CA GLY A 533 27.25 -19.37 -4.64
C GLY A 533 26.62 -19.07 -6.00
N LEU A 534 25.95 -20.03 -6.66
CA LEU A 534 25.19 -19.79 -7.89
C LEU A 534 23.74 -20.29 -7.77
N ASP A 535 22.82 -19.34 -7.68
CA ASP A 535 21.37 -19.57 -7.76
C ASP A 535 20.83 -18.99 -9.07
N VAL A 536 20.01 -19.77 -9.78
CA VAL A 536 19.27 -19.32 -10.96
C VAL A 536 17.80 -19.21 -10.60
N GLY A 537 17.18 -18.08 -10.92
CA GLY A 537 15.77 -17.82 -10.69
C GLY A 537 15.02 -17.56 -11.99
N LEU A 538 13.74 -17.89 -12.00
CA LEU A 538 12.81 -17.53 -13.06
C LEU A 538 11.52 -17.04 -12.41
N SER A 539 10.97 -15.93 -12.90
CA SER A 539 9.57 -15.57 -12.61
C SER A 539 8.81 -15.26 -13.89
N TYR A 540 7.53 -15.62 -13.90
CA TYR A 540 6.62 -15.31 -14.99
C TYR A 540 5.19 -15.11 -14.47
N ALA A 541 4.49 -14.11 -15.02
CA ALA A 541 3.08 -13.88 -14.78
C ALA A 541 2.34 -13.56 -16.09
N TYR A 542 1.19 -14.20 -16.27
CA TYR A 542 0.21 -13.93 -17.31
C TYR A 542 -1.05 -13.31 -16.71
N SER A 543 -1.52 -12.19 -17.28
CA SER A 543 -2.64 -11.40 -16.75
C SER A 543 -3.63 -10.96 -17.83
N ASP A 544 -4.81 -11.59 -17.87
CA ASP A 544 -5.94 -11.21 -18.75
C ASP A 544 -7.10 -10.65 -17.91
N TYR A 545 -7.07 -9.34 -17.71
CA TYR A 545 -8.04 -8.64 -16.85
C TYR A 545 -8.93 -7.72 -17.68
N ARG A 546 -10.25 -7.87 -17.56
CA ARG A 546 -11.23 -7.20 -18.42
C ARG A 546 -12.45 -6.70 -17.67
N PHE A 547 -13.05 -5.64 -18.19
CA PHE A 547 -14.40 -5.24 -17.82
C PHE A 547 -15.41 -6.25 -18.38
N LYS A 548 -16.34 -6.71 -17.53
CA LYS A 548 -17.45 -7.59 -17.95
C LYS A 548 -18.72 -6.79 -18.17
N GLU A 549 -19.00 -5.87 -17.25
CA GLU A 549 -20.10 -4.91 -17.32
C GLU A 549 -19.52 -3.57 -16.90
N PHE A 550 -19.38 -2.64 -17.85
CA PHE A 550 -19.04 -1.25 -17.61
C PHE A 550 -19.43 -0.38 -18.81
N SER A 551 -20.07 0.74 -18.54
CA SER A 551 -20.37 1.78 -19.52
C SER A 551 -20.08 3.14 -18.91
N GLU A 552 -19.53 4.05 -19.71
CA GLU A 552 -19.26 5.43 -19.30
C GLU A 552 -19.78 6.41 -20.34
N PHE A 553 -20.04 7.64 -19.92
CA PHE A 553 -20.40 8.71 -20.84
C PHE A 553 -19.15 9.16 -21.61
N ASP A 554 -19.22 9.08 -22.94
CA ASP A 554 -18.19 9.63 -23.80
C ASP A 554 -18.54 11.07 -24.20
N VAL A 555 -17.65 12.01 -23.86
CA VAL A 555 -17.87 13.44 -24.08
C VAL A 555 -17.88 13.79 -25.57
N ILE A 556 -17.14 13.04 -26.39
CA ILE A 556 -17.04 13.29 -27.83
C ILE A 556 -18.35 12.88 -28.53
N SER A 557 -18.78 11.62 -28.34
CA SER A 557 -20.02 11.13 -28.95
C SER A 557 -21.30 11.55 -28.22
N ARG A 558 -21.18 12.12 -27.01
CA ARG A 558 -22.28 12.49 -26.10
C ARG A 558 -23.23 11.32 -25.79
N LYS A 559 -22.72 10.10 -25.77
CA LYS A 559 -23.49 8.88 -25.52
C LYS A 559 -22.75 7.99 -24.53
N ASN A 560 -23.49 7.09 -23.88
CA ASN A 560 -22.87 6.03 -23.10
C ASN A 560 -22.22 5.02 -24.04
N VAL A 561 -20.92 4.79 -23.84
CA VAL A 561 -20.12 3.83 -24.59
C VAL A 561 -19.84 2.64 -23.69
N SER A 562 -20.11 1.43 -24.20
CA SER A 562 -19.74 0.20 -23.50
C SER A 562 -18.23 0.02 -23.52
N ARG A 563 -17.68 -0.37 -22.38
CA ARG A 563 -16.28 -0.77 -22.21
C ARG A 563 -16.16 -2.27 -21.94
N ASN A 564 -17.23 -3.03 -22.13
CA ASN A 564 -17.25 -4.48 -21.96
C ASN A 564 -16.19 -5.13 -22.86
N GLY A 565 -15.44 -6.08 -22.31
CA GLY A 565 -14.36 -6.78 -23.01
C GLY A 565 -13.04 -6.00 -23.07
N ASN A 566 -13.01 -4.69 -22.78
CA ASN A 566 -11.77 -3.94 -22.75
C ASN A 566 -10.88 -4.39 -21.59
N ARG A 567 -9.57 -4.36 -21.82
CA ARG A 567 -8.59 -4.68 -20.78
C ARG A 567 -8.47 -3.55 -19.76
N LEU A 568 -8.17 -3.91 -18.52
CA LEU A 568 -7.80 -2.95 -17.49
C LEU A 568 -6.47 -2.26 -17.86
N PRO A 569 -6.35 -0.93 -17.66
CA PRO A 569 -5.15 -0.19 -18.04
C PRO A 569 -3.97 -0.49 -17.10
N TYR A 570 -2.74 -0.15 -17.52
CA TYR A 570 -1.51 -0.21 -16.72
C TYR A 570 -1.04 -1.61 -16.29
N ILE A 571 -1.62 -2.69 -16.82
CA ILE A 571 -1.27 -4.06 -16.45
C ILE A 571 -0.71 -4.78 -17.68
N PRO A 572 0.59 -5.16 -17.69
CA PRO A 572 1.14 -5.92 -18.80
C PRO A 572 0.49 -7.30 -18.86
N MET A 573 0.31 -7.82 -20.07
CA MET A 573 -0.24 -9.19 -20.26
C MET A 573 0.76 -10.26 -19.83
N HIS A 574 2.04 -9.98 -20.05
CA HIS A 574 3.16 -10.84 -19.71
C HIS A 574 4.16 -10.03 -18.89
N GLN A 575 4.59 -10.59 -17.77
CA GLN A 575 5.65 -10.07 -16.92
C GLN A 575 6.62 -11.21 -16.64
N TYR A 576 7.92 -10.95 -16.73
CA TYR A 576 8.96 -11.94 -16.46
C TYR A 576 10.23 -11.26 -15.95
N SER A 577 11.04 -11.99 -15.19
CA SER A 577 12.38 -11.56 -14.75
C SER A 577 13.31 -12.76 -14.57
#